data_AF-A0A7S2MMK8-F1
#
_entry.id   AF-A0A7S2MMK8-F1
#
_cell.length_a   1.000
_cell.length_b   1.000
_cell.length_c   1.000
_cell.angle_alpha   90.00
_cell.angle_beta   90.00
_cell.angle_gamma   90.00
#
_symmetry.space_group_name_H-M   'P 1'
#
loop_
_entity.id
_entity.type
_entity.pdbx_description
1 polymer ?
#
loop_
_entity_poly.entity_id
_entity_poly.type
_entity_poly.pdbx_seq_one_letter_code
_entity_poly.pdbx_strand_id
1 'polypeptide(L)'
;MGRYTTVQTYSDTNPMVVKLPYDEAAAKSSAGQDDSSDARGPRHGAGYTVERVNNVMGSTAGAGSGDFHHYRHTRRREMMRMENMEKDATEDQAEEDFAARVEAKRKECQERTRRNAEKRKRKRQKRSFAESTAKNSKGEKSTPIHAAPDSPVDESAFSYTPLHVSDPSAPPTAPLSKTVAVALVANDGSFMQKVKEAMEKSEVSSGSKDKASDISDPSTNPSKST
;
A
#
# COMPACT_ATOMS: atom_id res chain seq x y z
N MET A 1 38.11 -34.19 33.73
CA MET A 1 37.13 -33.28 33.10
C MET A 1 36.47 -32.41 34.16
N GLY A 2 36.85 -31.14 34.27
CA GLY A 2 36.13 -30.17 35.10
C GLY A 2 34.91 -29.66 34.34
N ARG A 3 33.72 -29.71 34.95
CA ARG A 3 32.50 -29.14 34.39
C ARG A 3 32.45 -27.67 34.77
N TYR A 4 32.73 -26.78 33.82
CA TYR A 4 32.46 -25.35 33.99
C TYR A 4 30.94 -25.16 33.98
N THR A 5 30.35 -24.92 35.15
CA THR A 5 29.01 -24.36 35.26
C THR A 5 29.12 -22.88 34.92
N THR A 6 28.54 -22.46 33.80
CA THR A 6 28.44 -21.04 33.41
C THR A 6 27.67 -20.29 34.49
N VAL A 7 28.35 -19.46 35.26
CA VAL A 7 27.72 -18.48 36.16
C VAL A 7 27.03 -17.47 35.25
N GLN A 8 25.70 -17.54 35.18
CA GLN A 8 24.90 -16.50 34.53
C GLN A 8 25.15 -15.19 35.29
N THR A 9 25.81 -14.24 34.62
CA THR A 9 26.09 -12.93 35.21
C THR A 9 24.82 -12.09 35.21
N TYR A 10 24.61 -11.33 36.29
CA TYR A 10 23.45 -10.47 36.55
C TYR A 10 23.09 -9.47 35.43
N SER A 11 23.97 -9.28 34.45
CA SER A 11 23.78 -8.44 33.26
C SER A 11 22.79 -9.02 32.24
N ASP A 12 22.59 -10.34 32.22
CA ASP A 12 21.84 -11.01 31.14
C ASP A 12 20.32 -10.97 31.32
N THR A 13 19.84 -10.66 32.53
CA THR A 13 18.41 -10.57 32.87
C THR A 13 17.91 -9.14 33.05
N ASN A 14 18.74 -8.12 32.82
CA ASN A 14 18.32 -6.73 32.97
C ASN A 14 17.76 -6.18 31.65
N PRO A 15 16.43 -6.01 31.49
CA PRO A 15 15.83 -5.47 30.28
C PRO A 15 16.19 -4.00 30.01
N MET A 16 16.81 -3.31 30.98
CA MET A 16 17.26 -1.92 30.85
C MET A 16 18.61 -1.79 30.14
N VAL A 17 19.32 -2.89 29.86
CA VAL A 17 20.61 -2.87 29.18
C VAL A 17 20.45 -3.53 27.81
N VAL A 18 20.34 -2.71 26.76
CA VAL A 18 20.31 -3.19 25.37
C VAL A 18 21.71 -3.72 25.01
N LYS A 19 21.78 -5.01 24.65
CA LYS A 19 23.02 -5.65 24.18
C LYS A 19 23.31 -5.18 22.76
N LEU A 20 24.10 -4.11 22.62
CA LEU A 20 24.64 -3.71 21.32
C LEU A 20 25.88 -4.57 21.00
N PRO A 21 25.94 -5.26 19.84
CA PRO A 21 27.12 -6.00 19.44
C PRO A 21 28.30 -5.04 19.17
N TYR A 22 29.52 -5.51 19.46
CA TYR A 22 30.75 -4.71 19.44
C TYR A 22 31.01 -4.01 18.08
N ASP A 23 30.65 -4.67 16.99
CA ASP A 23 30.83 -4.13 15.63
C ASP A 23 29.97 -2.87 15.38
N GLU A 24 28.78 -2.81 15.96
CA GLU A 24 27.90 -1.63 15.90
C GLU A 24 28.39 -0.49 16.81
N ALA A 25 28.98 -0.82 17.96
CA ALA A 25 29.56 0.16 18.87
C ALA A 25 30.79 0.83 18.25
N ALA A 26 31.63 0.06 17.53
CA ALA A 26 32.78 0.57 16.80
C ALA A 26 32.35 1.52 15.66
N ALA A 27 31.34 1.14 14.88
CA ALA A 27 30.82 1.97 13.78
C ALA A 27 30.21 3.30 14.28
N LYS A 28 29.51 3.30 15.42
CA LYS A 28 28.95 4.52 16.02
C LYS A 28 30.02 5.45 16.59
N SER A 29 31.13 4.91 17.13
CA SER A 29 32.24 5.73 17.62
C SER A 29 32.96 6.51 16.51
N SER A 30 32.90 6.04 15.27
CA SER A 30 33.48 6.72 14.10
C SER A 30 32.55 7.73 13.41
N ALA A 31 31.27 7.79 13.77
CA ALA A 31 30.23 8.48 13.00
C ALA A 31 29.57 9.69 13.69
N GLY A 32 30.15 10.26 14.75
CA GLY A 32 29.49 11.37 15.45
C GLY A 32 30.40 12.18 16.37
N GLN A 33 31.30 12.95 15.77
CA GLN A 33 31.92 14.11 16.43
C GLN A 33 31.07 15.34 16.06
N ASP A 34 29.89 15.47 16.67
CA ASP A 34 29.07 16.67 16.54
C ASP A 34 29.53 17.70 17.57
N ASP A 35 30.43 18.57 17.11
CA ASP A 35 30.89 19.76 17.80
C ASP A 35 29.79 20.83 17.74
N SER A 36 28.91 20.86 18.75
CA SER A 36 27.95 21.96 18.93
C SER A 36 28.00 22.46 20.37
N SER A 37 28.65 23.61 20.50
CA SER A 37 28.91 24.37 21.72
C SER A 37 27.68 25.15 22.19
N ASP A 38 26.58 24.46 22.50
CA ASP A 38 25.48 25.08 23.26
C ASP A 38 24.89 24.08 24.27
N ALA A 39 25.68 23.81 25.31
CA ALA A 39 25.42 22.77 26.30
C ALA A 39 24.75 23.36 27.57
N ARG A 40 23.42 23.52 27.53
CA ARG A 40 22.57 23.58 28.74
C ARG A 40 21.25 22.78 28.62
N GLY A 41 21.23 21.73 27.80
CA GLY A 41 20.11 20.78 27.72
C GLY A 41 20.52 19.38 28.22
N PRO A 42 19.70 18.66 29.01
CA PRO A 42 20.05 17.32 29.50
C PRO A 42 20.26 16.34 28.35
N ARG A 43 21.44 15.74 28.28
CA ARG A 43 21.79 14.68 27.33
C ARG A 43 21.10 13.38 27.74
N HIS A 44 19.94 13.11 27.16
CA HIS A 44 19.33 11.77 27.18
C HIS A 44 19.51 11.17 25.79
N GLY A 45 20.36 10.13 25.70
CA GLY A 45 20.71 9.50 24.43
C GLY A 45 19.49 8.91 23.75
N ALA A 46 19.23 9.31 22.49
CA ALA A 46 18.40 8.68 21.45
C ALA A 46 17.15 7.87 21.86
N GLY A 47 16.53 8.18 22.99
CA GLY A 47 15.49 7.36 23.60
C GLY A 47 14.66 8.21 24.54
N TYR A 48 13.39 8.37 24.15
CA TYR A 48 12.26 8.89 24.93
C TYR A 48 12.60 9.95 26.00
N THR A 49 12.37 11.22 25.66
CA THR A 49 12.42 12.31 26.63
C THR A 49 11.14 12.29 27.48
N VAL A 50 11.25 11.82 28.72
CA VAL A 50 10.18 11.94 29.72
C VAL A 50 9.94 13.44 29.96
N GLU A 51 8.73 13.93 29.67
CA GLU A 51 8.36 15.32 29.99
C GLU A 51 8.27 15.48 31.51
N ARG A 52 9.35 15.95 32.14
CA ARG A 52 9.38 16.23 33.58
C ARG A 52 8.55 17.48 33.86
N VAL A 53 7.44 17.29 34.57
CA VAL A 53 6.63 18.40 35.10
C VAL A 53 7.31 18.92 36.37
N ASN A 54 7.88 20.13 36.30
CA ASN A 54 8.65 20.69 37.42
C ASN A 54 7.77 21.37 38.49
N ASN A 55 6.52 21.74 38.18
CA ASN A 55 5.63 22.49 39.05
C ASN A 55 4.42 21.65 39.48
N VAL A 56 4.66 20.53 40.15
CA VAL A 56 3.58 19.64 40.64
C VAL A 56 3.05 20.19 41.97
N MET A 57 1.81 20.67 41.96
CA MET A 57 1.08 21.01 43.19
C MET A 57 0.71 19.72 43.95
N GLY A 58 0.68 19.75 45.28
CA GLY A 58 0.38 18.59 46.10
C GLY A 58 -0.97 17.95 45.77
N SER A 59 -1.09 16.62 45.89
CA SER A 59 -2.26 15.86 45.42
C SER A 59 -3.59 16.21 46.11
N THR A 60 -3.53 16.87 47.27
CA THR A 60 -4.71 17.31 48.05
C THR A 60 -4.94 18.82 47.98
N ALA A 61 -4.12 19.55 47.23
CA ALA A 61 -4.31 20.99 47.07
C ALA A 61 -5.51 21.26 46.15
N GLY A 62 -6.28 22.31 46.46
CA GLY A 62 -7.45 22.71 45.68
C GLY A 62 -7.08 23.31 44.33
N ALA A 63 -8.05 23.41 43.40
CA ALA A 63 -7.82 23.95 42.06
C ALA A 63 -7.25 25.38 42.11
N GLY A 64 -6.08 25.58 41.51
CA GLY A 64 -5.45 26.87 41.34
C GLY A 64 -5.99 27.61 40.12
N SER A 65 -5.84 28.94 40.09
CA SER A 65 -6.27 29.78 38.94
C SER A 65 -5.56 29.43 37.62
N GLY A 66 -4.38 28.82 37.70
CA GLY A 66 -3.60 28.38 36.53
C GLY A 66 -3.94 26.98 36.01
N ASP A 67 -4.68 26.16 36.76
CA ASP A 67 -4.89 24.73 36.43
C ASP A 67 -5.71 24.57 35.15
N PHE A 68 -6.65 25.49 34.90
CA PHE A 68 -7.41 25.50 33.65
C PHE A 68 -6.51 25.61 32.42
N HIS A 69 -5.50 26.48 32.46
CA HIS A 69 -4.58 26.63 31.32
C HIS A 69 -3.69 25.40 31.17
N HIS A 70 -3.22 24.80 32.28
CA HIS A 70 -2.46 23.56 32.23
C HIS A 70 -3.26 22.43 31.58
N TYR A 71 -4.53 22.24 31.97
CA TYR A 71 -5.43 21.28 31.33
C TYR A 71 -5.61 21.58 29.84
N ARG A 72 -5.84 22.85 29.47
CA ARG A 72 -6.00 23.24 28.06
C ARG A 72 -4.76 22.89 27.21
N HIS A 73 -3.56 23.16 27.73
CA HIS A 73 -2.30 22.89 27.03
C HIS A 73 -1.99 21.39 26.96
N THR A 74 -2.17 20.65 28.06
CA THR A 74 -1.97 19.19 28.10
C THR A 74 -2.97 18.46 27.21
N ARG A 75 -4.25 18.82 27.28
CA ARG A 75 -5.29 18.25 26.40
C ARG A 75 -4.99 18.51 24.93
N ARG A 76 -4.59 19.73 24.56
CA ARG A 76 -4.23 20.05 23.17
C ARG A 76 -3.06 19.19 22.69
N ARG A 77 -2.02 19.04 23.52
CA ARG A 77 -0.87 18.18 23.19
C ARG A 77 -1.28 16.73 23.01
N GLU A 78 -2.15 16.23 23.88
CA GLU A 78 -2.63 14.85 23.79
C GLU A 78 -3.54 14.62 22.58
N MET A 79 -4.43 15.55 22.25
CA MET A 79 -5.24 15.45 21.02
C MET A 79 -4.35 15.44 19.77
N MET A 80 -3.37 16.36 19.68
CA MET A 80 -2.41 16.38 18.57
C MET A 80 -1.62 15.07 18.48
N ARG A 81 -1.23 14.49 19.62
CA ARG A 81 -0.53 13.21 19.66
C ARG A 81 -1.40 12.07 19.13
N MET A 82 -2.67 12.02 19.53
CA MET A 82 -3.62 11.01 19.05
C MET A 82 -3.95 11.20 17.56
N GLU A 83 -4.20 12.43 17.11
CA GLU A 83 -4.45 12.74 15.70
C GLU A 83 -3.27 12.34 14.79
N ASN A 84 -2.04 12.54 15.24
CA ASN A 84 -0.86 12.11 14.47
C ASN A 84 -0.76 10.59 14.42
N MET A 85 -0.96 9.91 15.55
CA MET A 85 -0.95 8.44 15.61
C MET A 85 -2.04 7.83 14.72
N GLU A 86 -3.23 8.43 14.70
CA GLU A 86 -4.32 7.99 13.81
C GLU A 86 -3.98 8.21 12.34
N LYS A 87 -3.39 9.37 11.98
CA LYS A 87 -2.94 9.63 10.60
C LYS A 87 -1.89 8.62 10.15
N ASP A 88 -0.84 8.43 10.95
CA ASP A 88 0.23 7.47 10.65
C ASP A 88 -0.36 6.06 10.46
N ALA A 89 -1.26 5.62 11.35
CA ALA A 89 -1.93 4.32 11.23
C ALA A 89 -2.79 4.20 9.95
N THR A 90 -3.48 5.27 9.54
CA THR A 90 -4.25 5.25 8.29
C THR A 90 -3.37 5.24 7.04
N GLU A 91 -2.24 5.92 7.08
CA GLU A 91 -1.25 5.93 6.00
C GLU A 91 -0.61 4.54 5.86
N ASP A 92 -0.16 3.94 6.95
CA ASP A 92 0.40 2.58 6.99
C ASP A 92 -0.58 1.54 6.40
N GLN A 93 -1.86 1.59 6.82
CA GLN A 93 -2.89 0.70 6.28
C GLN A 93 -3.09 0.88 4.77
N ALA A 94 -3.08 2.13 4.29
CA ALA A 94 -3.24 2.42 2.87
C ALA A 94 -2.04 1.93 2.05
N GLU A 95 -0.83 2.05 2.59
CA GLU A 95 0.40 1.53 1.98
C GLU A 95 0.41 -0.01 1.93
N GLU A 96 0.02 -0.69 3.00
CA GLU A 96 -0.11 -2.14 3.04
C GLU A 96 -1.13 -2.65 2.00
N ASP A 97 -2.30 -2.02 1.94
CA ASP A 97 -3.34 -2.33 0.95
C ASP A 97 -2.85 -2.12 -0.48
N PHE A 98 -2.10 -1.03 -0.72
CA PHE A 98 -1.52 -0.74 -2.02
C PHE A 98 -0.47 -1.79 -2.41
N ALA A 99 0.44 -2.13 -1.50
CA ALA A 99 1.46 -3.15 -1.71
C ALA A 99 0.82 -4.51 -2.04
N ALA A 100 -0.20 -4.92 -1.27
CA ALA A 100 -0.95 -6.14 -1.51
C ALA A 100 -1.61 -6.16 -2.91
N ARG A 101 -2.22 -5.04 -3.33
CA ARG A 101 -2.82 -4.90 -4.67
C ARG A 101 -1.78 -5.00 -5.79
N VAL A 102 -0.61 -4.39 -5.61
CA VAL A 102 0.49 -4.45 -6.59
C VAL A 102 1.03 -5.88 -6.70
N GLU A 103 1.24 -6.55 -5.57
CA GLU A 103 1.69 -7.95 -5.55
C GLU A 103 0.70 -8.90 -6.22
N ALA A 104 -0.60 -8.74 -5.95
CA ALA A 104 -1.65 -9.56 -6.57
C ALA A 104 -1.62 -9.41 -8.10
N LYS A 105 -1.58 -8.17 -8.60
CA LYS A 105 -1.47 -7.89 -10.04
C LYS A 105 -0.17 -8.42 -10.64
N ARG A 106 0.95 -8.31 -9.92
CA ARG A 106 2.25 -8.83 -10.36
C ARG A 106 2.19 -10.36 -10.50
N LYS A 107 1.62 -11.06 -9.53
CA LYS A 107 1.42 -12.53 -9.56
C LYS A 107 0.52 -12.93 -10.75
N GLU A 108 -0.60 -12.25 -10.96
CA GLU A 108 -1.49 -12.52 -12.09
C GLU A 108 -0.79 -12.33 -13.45
N CYS A 109 -0.04 -11.23 -13.62
CA CYS A 109 0.73 -10.97 -14.83
C CYS A 109 1.81 -12.04 -15.07
N GLN A 110 2.50 -12.48 -14.01
CA GLN A 110 3.49 -13.56 -14.08
C GLN A 110 2.86 -14.89 -14.46
N GLU A 111 1.72 -15.25 -13.88
CA GLU A 111 0.99 -16.48 -14.23
C GLU A 111 0.51 -16.49 -15.69
N ARG A 112 -0.06 -15.37 -16.15
CA ARG A 112 -0.46 -15.20 -17.56
C ARG A 112 0.76 -15.34 -18.49
N THR A 113 1.87 -14.70 -18.14
CA THR A 113 3.11 -14.76 -18.91
C THR A 113 3.69 -16.17 -18.94
N ARG A 114 3.75 -16.85 -17.78
CA ARG A 114 4.21 -18.23 -17.64
C ARG A 114 3.36 -19.18 -18.48
N ARG A 115 2.03 -19.11 -18.37
CA ARG A 115 1.11 -19.95 -19.15
C ARG A 115 1.30 -19.76 -20.66
N ASN A 116 1.51 -18.53 -21.10
CA ASN A 116 1.77 -18.23 -22.51
C ASN A 116 3.17 -18.70 -22.96
N ALA A 117 4.19 -18.56 -22.12
CA ALA A 117 5.53 -19.07 -22.38
C ALA A 117 5.55 -20.61 -22.47
N GLU A 118 4.85 -21.31 -21.58
CA GLU A 118 4.71 -22.77 -21.61
C GLU A 118 3.99 -23.25 -22.88
N LYS A 119 2.91 -22.56 -23.31
CA LYS A 119 2.24 -22.83 -24.60
C LYS A 119 3.21 -22.67 -25.79
N ARG A 120 4.01 -21.60 -25.80
CA ARG A 120 5.01 -21.36 -26.85
C ARG A 120 6.11 -22.42 -26.84
N LYS A 121 6.62 -22.79 -25.66
CA LYS A 121 7.64 -23.85 -25.49
C LYS A 121 7.12 -25.20 -26.00
N ARG A 122 5.90 -25.60 -25.64
CA ARG A 122 5.27 -26.83 -26.14
C ARG A 122 5.10 -26.82 -27.65
N LYS A 123 4.70 -25.69 -28.25
CA LYS A 123 4.57 -25.55 -29.71
C LYS A 123 5.93 -25.62 -30.42
N ARG A 124 6.98 -25.02 -29.85
CA ARG A 124 8.36 -25.12 -30.35
C ARG A 124 8.88 -26.57 -30.28
N GLN A 125 8.68 -27.26 -29.16
CA GLN A 125 9.08 -28.67 -28.99
C GLN A 125 8.38 -29.61 -29.97
N LYS A 126 7.07 -29.42 -30.22
CA LYS A 126 6.34 -30.19 -31.24
C LYS A 126 6.88 -29.94 -32.65
N ARG A 127 7.20 -28.70 -33.00
CA ARG A 127 7.78 -28.33 -34.30
C ARG A 127 9.18 -28.93 -34.47
N SER A 128 10.05 -28.81 -33.46
CA SER A 128 11.39 -29.38 -33.52
C SER A 128 11.36 -30.91 -33.58
N PHE A 129 10.45 -31.57 -32.85
CA PHE A 129 10.25 -33.01 -32.95
C PHE A 129 9.81 -33.42 -34.36
N ALA A 130 8.76 -32.78 -34.91
CA ALA A 130 8.27 -33.06 -36.26
C ALA A 130 9.36 -32.84 -37.33
N GLU A 131 10.17 -31.79 -37.20
CA GLU A 131 11.30 -31.52 -38.09
C GLU A 131 12.39 -32.59 -37.97
N SER A 132 12.73 -33.02 -36.75
CA SER A 132 13.72 -34.08 -36.52
C SER A 132 13.26 -35.44 -37.07
N THR A 133 11.98 -35.79 -36.90
CA THR A 133 11.42 -37.02 -37.47
C THR A 133 11.37 -36.96 -39.00
N ALA A 134 11.04 -35.80 -39.57
CA ALA A 134 11.02 -35.62 -41.03
C ALA A 134 12.43 -35.69 -41.64
N LYS A 135 13.45 -35.17 -40.94
CA LYS A 135 14.86 -35.28 -41.34
C LYS A 135 15.38 -36.71 -41.24
N ASN A 136 15.02 -37.45 -40.18
CA ASN A 136 15.39 -38.87 -40.05
C ASN A 136 14.66 -39.76 -41.06
N SER A 137 13.43 -39.44 -41.48
CA SER A 137 12.74 -40.15 -42.57
C SER A 137 13.22 -39.74 -43.98
N LYS A 138 13.95 -38.62 -44.11
CA LYS A 138 14.57 -38.15 -45.35
C LYS A 138 16.08 -38.44 -45.39
N GLY A 139 16.49 -39.52 -44.74
CA GLY A 139 17.78 -40.16 -44.99
C GLY A 139 17.79 -40.91 -46.32
N GLU A 140 17.63 -40.18 -47.43
CA GLU A 140 18.32 -40.39 -48.69
C GLU A 140 18.00 -39.21 -49.62
N LYS A 141 19.06 -38.45 -49.95
CA LYS A 141 19.20 -37.44 -51.02
C LYS A 141 18.98 -35.95 -50.68
N SER A 142 20.12 -35.27 -50.80
CA SER A 142 20.40 -33.93 -51.33
C SER A 142 20.44 -32.67 -50.43
N THR A 143 21.56 -31.99 -50.64
CA THR A 143 22.16 -30.72 -50.22
C THR A 143 21.34 -29.44 -50.52
N PRO A 144 21.73 -28.25 -49.99
CA PRO A 144 20.82 -27.22 -49.49
C PRO A 144 20.48 -26.11 -50.49
N ILE A 145 19.30 -25.49 -50.35
CA ILE A 145 18.81 -24.37 -51.17
C ILE A 145 18.33 -23.21 -50.27
N HIS A 146 19.13 -22.15 -50.30
CA HIS A 146 18.82 -20.71 -50.20
C HIS A 146 17.88 -20.18 -49.09
N ALA A 147 18.49 -19.54 -48.09
CA ALA A 147 17.88 -18.52 -47.24
C ALA A 147 17.60 -17.25 -48.07
N ALA A 148 16.35 -16.80 -48.10
CA ALA A 148 15.93 -15.55 -48.72
C ALA A 148 16.01 -14.39 -47.71
N PRO A 149 16.40 -13.17 -48.15
CA PRO A 149 16.79 -12.06 -47.29
C PRO A 149 15.60 -11.31 -46.68
N ASP A 150 15.86 -10.76 -45.48
CA ASP A 150 15.01 -9.86 -44.71
C ASP A 150 14.48 -8.68 -45.54
N SER A 151 13.17 -8.48 -45.50
CA SER A 151 12.51 -7.29 -46.05
C SER A 151 12.82 -6.05 -45.17
N PRO A 152 13.21 -4.89 -45.75
CA PRO A 152 13.44 -3.68 -44.99
C PRO A 152 12.11 -3.14 -44.43
N VAL A 153 12.11 -2.88 -43.12
CA VAL A 153 11.01 -2.21 -42.41
C VAL A 153 10.98 -0.74 -42.86
N ASP A 154 9.82 -0.30 -43.34
CA ASP A 154 9.57 1.08 -43.75
C ASP A 154 9.50 1.99 -42.51
N GLU A 155 10.60 2.69 -42.23
CA GLU A 155 10.79 3.63 -41.11
C GLU A 155 9.94 4.93 -41.25
N SER A 156 9.15 5.09 -42.32
CA SER A 156 8.40 6.33 -42.58
C SER A 156 7.07 6.49 -41.82
N ALA A 157 6.67 5.50 -41.03
CA ALA A 157 5.39 5.53 -40.30
C ALA A 157 5.48 5.97 -38.81
N PHE A 158 6.67 6.23 -38.27
CA PHE A 158 6.83 6.72 -36.89
C PHE A 158 7.21 8.19 -36.88
N SER A 159 6.26 9.06 -37.26
CA SER A 159 6.40 10.49 -36.99
C SER A 159 6.29 10.73 -35.49
N TYR A 160 7.41 11.08 -34.87
CA TYR A 160 7.48 11.55 -33.50
C TYR A 160 6.64 12.83 -33.38
N THR A 161 5.42 12.72 -32.85
CA THR A 161 4.61 13.87 -32.49
C THR A 161 5.22 14.48 -31.23
N PRO A 162 5.78 15.71 -31.29
CA PRO A 162 6.31 16.34 -30.11
C PRO A 162 5.16 16.62 -29.13
N LEU A 163 5.25 16.06 -27.92
CA LEU A 163 4.40 16.47 -26.81
C LEU A 163 4.59 17.98 -26.63
N HIS A 164 3.55 18.74 -26.96
CA HIS A 164 3.52 20.18 -26.74
C HIS A 164 3.54 20.42 -25.23
N VAL A 165 4.71 20.76 -24.69
CA VAL A 165 4.82 21.35 -23.36
C VAL A 165 4.25 22.76 -23.48
N SER A 166 3.08 22.97 -22.89
CA SER A 166 2.47 24.29 -22.80
C SER A 166 3.37 25.20 -21.98
N ASP A 167 3.93 26.21 -22.63
CA ASP A 167 4.72 27.27 -22.01
C ASP A 167 3.80 28.08 -21.08
N PRO A 168 4.06 28.15 -19.75
CA PRO A 168 3.11 28.69 -18.77
C PRO A 168 2.96 30.23 -18.79
N SER A 169 3.49 30.93 -19.80
CA SER A 169 3.61 32.40 -19.81
C SER A 169 2.83 33.13 -20.91
N ALA A 170 1.97 32.47 -21.70
CA ALA A 170 1.20 33.15 -22.75
C ALA A 170 -0.28 33.36 -22.37
N PRO A 171 -0.87 34.55 -22.63
CA PRO A 171 -2.26 34.85 -22.25
C PRO A 171 -3.28 34.07 -23.10
N PRO A 172 -4.44 33.70 -22.53
CA PRO A 172 -5.41 32.84 -23.20
C PRO A 172 -6.04 33.55 -24.40
N THR A 173 -5.77 33.02 -25.59
CA THR A 173 -6.44 33.42 -26.83
C THR A 173 -7.83 32.80 -26.88
N ALA A 174 -8.83 33.60 -27.26
CA ALA A 174 -10.25 33.26 -27.24
C ALA A 174 -10.60 31.97 -28.03
N PRO A 175 -11.53 31.12 -27.54
CA PRO A 175 -11.91 29.91 -28.25
C PRO A 175 -12.85 30.19 -29.42
N LEU A 176 -12.43 29.78 -30.62
CA LEU A 176 -13.23 29.67 -31.83
C LEU A 176 -14.33 28.60 -31.65
N SER A 177 -15.58 29.02 -31.85
CA SER A 177 -16.77 28.18 -31.81
C SER A 177 -16.82 27.20 -33.00
N LYS A 178 -16.69 25.90 -32.72
CA LYS A 178 -17.24 24.84 -33.57
C LYS A 178 -18.26 24.06 -32.75
N THR A 179 -19.53 24.20 -33.14
CA THR A 179 -20.69 23.56 -32.52
C THR A 179 -20.74 22.08 -32.90
N VAL A 180 -20.40 21.20 -31.96
CA VAL A 180 -20.91 19.84 -31.92
C VAL A 180 -22.02 19.84 -30.89
N ALA A 181 -23.26 19.60 -31.32
CA ALA A 181 -24.42 19.54 -30.45
C ALA A 181 -24.35 18.28 -29.56
N VAL A 182 -23.60 18.38 -28.47
CA VAL A 182 -23.72 17.45 -27.34
C VAL A 182 -25.00 17.84 -26.62
N ALA A 183 -25.97 16.93 -26.58
CA ALA A 183 -27.14 17.09 -25.73
C ALA A 183 -26.68 17.15 -24.27
N LEU A 184 -26.47 18.36 -23.78
CA LEU A 184 -26.25 18.67 -22.38
C LEU A 184 -27.52 18.27 -21.63
N VAL A 185 -27.49 17.09 -21.01
CA VAL A 185 -28.43 16.77 -19.94
C VAL A 185 -28.20 17.84 -18.87
N ALA A 186 -29.19 18.72 -18.67
CA ALA A 186 -29.13 19.72 -17.64
C ALA A 186 -28.89 19.03 -16.30
N ASN A 187 -27.94 19.53 -15.51
CA ASN A 187 -27.65 19.00 -14.18
C ASN A 187 -28.71 19.53 -13.19
N ASP A 188 -29.97 19.21 -13.44
CA ASP A 188 -31.15 19.65 -12.70
C ASP A 188 -31.62 18.60 -11.67
N GLY A 189 -30.82 17.55 -11.45
CA GLY A 189 -31.14 16.48 -10.50
C GLY A 189 -32.19 15.48 -11.00
N SER A 190 -32.75 15.68 -12.21
CA SER A 190 -33.73 14.76 -12.81
C SER A 190 -33.14 13.37 -13.08
N PHE A 191 -31.83 13.30 -13.34
CA PHE A 191 -31.10 12.03 -13.48
C PHE A 191 -31.09 11.23 -12.17
N MET A 192 -30.83 11.87 -11.04
CA MET A 192 -30.80 11.20 -9.73
C MET A 192 -32.20 10.74 -9.30
N GLN A 193 -33.25 11.49 -9.64
CA GLN A 193 -34.63 11.04 -9.42
C GLN A 193 -34.97 9.79 -10.23
N LYS A 194 -34.58 9.75 -11.52
CA LYS A 194 -34.78 8.57 -12.36
C LYS A 194 -33.99 7.36 -11.87
N VAL A 195 -32.76 7.56 -11.37
CA VAL A 195 -31.95 6.50 -10.77
C VAL A 195 -32.59 5.98 -9.48
N LYS A 196 -33.11 6.87 -8.63
CA LYS A 196 -33.81 6.49 -7.39
C LYS A 196 -35.09 5.71 -7.67
N GLU A 197 -35.89 6.15 -8.63
CA GLU A 197 -37.12 5.47 -9.05
C GLU A 197 -36.83 4.10 -9.68
N ALA A 198 -35.72 3.96 -10.41
CA ALA A 198 -35.28 2.68 -10.94
C ALA A 198 -34.83 1.71 -9.84
N MET A 199 -34.15 2.21 -8.80
CA MET A 199 -33.81 1.39 -7.63
C MET A 199 -35.05 0.96 -6.84
N GLU A 200 -35.99 1.86 -6.60
CA GLU A 200 -37.25 1.56 -5.90
C GLU A 200 -38.11 0.55 -6.66
N LYS A 201 -38.18 0.65 -8.00
CA LYS A 201 -38.83 -0.38 -8.84
C LYS A 201 -38.14 -1.74 -8.78
N SER A 202 -36.82 -1.78 -8.60
CA SER A 202 -36.09 -3.04 -8.43
C SER A 202 -36.33 -3.68 -7.06
N GLU A 203 -36.53 -2.87 -6.01
CA GLU A 203 -36.86 -3.33 -4.66
C GLU A 203 -38.29 -3.87 -4.56
N VAL A 204 -39.25 -3.25 -5.24
CA VAL A 204 -40.64 -3.77 -5.31
C VAL A 204 -40.71 -5.09 -6.10
N SER A 205 -39.82 -5.28 -7.09
CA SER A 205 -39.69 -6.51 -7.87
C SER A 205 -39.10 -7.68 -7.07
N SER A 206 -38.13 -7.42 -6.18
CA SER A 206 -37.51 -8.45 -5.34
C SER A 206 -38.38 -8.86 -4.13
N GLY A 207 -39.30 -8.00 -3.68
CA GLY A 207 -40.17 -8.27 -2.53
C GLY A 207 -41.33 -9.26 -2.75
N SER A 208 -41.51 -9.83 -3.95
CA SER A 208 -42.67 -10.70 -4.27
C SER A 208 -42.36 -12.20 -4.36
N LYS A 209 -41.10 -12.64 -4.18
CA LYS A 209 -40.71 -14.04 -4.44
C LYS A 209 -40.35 -14.89 -3.22
N ASP A 210 -40.20 -14.30 -2.03
CA ASP A 210 -39.77 -15.03 -0.84
C ASP A 210 -40.89 -15.15 0.20
N LYS A 211 -41.97 -15.87 -0.16
CA LYS A 211 -42.94 -16.42 0.80
C LYS A 211 -43.01 -17.94 0.63
N ALA A 212 -42.00 -18.64 1.12
CA ALA A 212 -42.09 -20.04 1.56
C ALA A 212 -40.74 -20.53 2.12
N SER A 213 -40.56 -20.46 3.43
CA SER A 213 -39.95 -21.55 4.21
C SER A 213 -40.11 -21.24 5.70
N ASP A 214 -41.10 -21.90 6.29
CA ASP A 214 -41.10 -22.30 7.69
C ASP A 214 -39.75 -22.93 8.06
N ILE A 215 -39.12 -22.44 9.13
CA ILE A 215 -38.41 -23.26 10.11
C ILE A 215 -38.51 -22.53 11.45
N SER A 216 -39.13 -23.24 12.39
CA SER A 216 -39.32 -22.96 13.80
C SER A 216 -38.01 -23.08 14.60
N ASP A 217 -37.63 -22.03 15.33
CA ASP A 217 -36.60 -22.10 16.36
C ASP A 217 -37.22 -22.12 17.77
N PRO A 218 -36.99 -23.18 18.58
CA PRO A 218 -37.37 -23.23 19.97
C PRO A 218 -36.19 -22.87 20.88
N SER A 219 -36.36 -21.87 21.74
CA SER A 219 -35.91 -21.84 23.16
C SER A 219 -35.52 -20.43 23.63
N THR A 220 -36.54 -19.70 24.09
CA THR A 220 -36.35 -18.60 25.04
C THR A 220 -36.23 -19.21 26.44
N ASN A 221 -35.04 -19.16 27.05
CA ASN A 221 -34.85 -19.49 28.46
C ASN A 221 -34.68 -18.20 29.28
N PRO A 222 -35.66 -17.81 30.13
CA PRO A 222 -35.43 -16.90 31.24
C PRO A 222 -35.48 -17.67 32.57
N SER A 223 -34.33 -17.84 33.21
CA SER A 223 -34.21 -18.29 34.61
C SER A 223 -33.14 -17.43 35.29
N LYS A 224 -33.22 -17.01 36.54
CA LYS A 224 -34.24 -17.06 37.59
C LYS A 224 -33.75 -16.03 38.62
N SER A 225 -34.68 -15.30 39.22
CA SER A 225 -34.50 -14.56 40.46
C SER A 225 -34.19 -15.50 41.62
N THR A 226 -33.19 -15.16 42.43
CA THR A 226 -33.17 -15.35 43.89
C THR A 226 -32.39 -14.20 44.49
#